data_AF-A0A1C7MHA5-F1
#
_entry.id   AF-A0A1C7MHA5-F1
#
_cell.length_a   1.000
_cell.length_b   1.000
_cell.length_c   1.000
_cell.angle_alpha   90.00
_cell.angle_beta   90.00
_cell.angle_gamma   90.00
#
_symmetry.space_group_name_H-M   'P 1'
#
loop_
_entity.id
_entity.type
_entity.pdbx_description
1 polymer ?
#
loop_
_entity_poly.entity_id
_entity_poly.type
_entity_poly.pdbx_seq_one_letter_code
_entity_poly.pdbx_strand_id
1 'polypeptide(L)'
;MFSVVQHFAPAASRLTARYAIHDILPKTASRRVATASSPAHSNSPATSVVRPKWAQRSPSPGMAQTSHWGFLNIATGNKEIEKQNTAEDVWKRREKTLIVNLPKPHNPYSGRTSLVLKRGVVNSFAKLRMTMLRNNVRADNIGGERHEKKGVKRNRLRADRWRRLFAHEVRKKVQLVNQIRARGA
;
A
#
# COMPACT_ATOMS: atom_id res chain seq x y z
N MET A 1 -7.61 -15.85 73.15
CA MET A 1 -8.93 -16.47 72.87
C MET A 1 -9.68 -15.55 71.91
N PHE A 2 -10.23 -16.12 70.81
CA PHE A 2 -11.07 -15.53 69.73
C PHE A 2 -10.36 -14.48 68.82
N SER A 3 -9.93 -14.73 67.57
CA SER A 3 -10.50 -15.29 66.32
C SER A 3 -11.36 -14.32 65.48
N VAL A 4 -10.81 -13.92 64.30
CA VAL A 4 -11.40 -13.88 62.92
C VAL A 4 -12.71 -13.05 62.77
N VAL A 5 -12.92 -12.11 61.82
CA VAL A 5 -12.90 -12.20 60.35
C VAL A 5 -12.98 -10.77 59.75
N GLN A 6 -12.05 -10.41 58.86
CA GLN A 6 -12.25 -9.33 57.90
C GLN A 6 -13.13 -9.84 56.74
N HIS A 7 -14.32 -9.28 56.57
CA HIS A 7 -15.19 -9.60 55.43
C HIS A 7 -14.91 -8.66 54.25
N PHE A 8 -14.49 -9.26 53.15
CA PHE A 8 -14.49 -8.68 51.80
C PHE A 8 -15.90 -8.82 51.17
N ALA A 9 -16.35 -7.73 50.54
CA ALA A 9 -17.41 -7.48 49.52
C ALA A 9 -18.44 -8.56 49.09
N PRO A 10 -19.64 -8.09 48.65
CA PRO A 10 -20.04 -8.25 47.24
C PRO A 10 -20.67 -6.96 46.66
N ALA A 11 -20.24 -6.46 45.50
CA ALA A 11 -20.66 -6.81 44.14
C ALA A 11 -22.05 -6.28 43.70
N ALA A 12 -22.00 -5.54 42.58
CA ALA A 12 -23.02 -5.39 41.54
C ALA A 12 -24.25 -4.49 41.77
N SER A 13 -24.34 -3.42 40.97
CA SER A 13 -25.47 -3.26 40.05
C SER A 13 -25.12 -2.25 38.95
N ARG A 14 -25.29 -2.72 37.71
CA ARG A 14 -25.18 -1.98 36.45
C ARG A 14 -26.59 -1.57 36.03
N LEU A 15 -26.80 -0.31 35.65
CA LEU A 15 -27.95 0.12 34.84
C LEU A 15 -27.43 1.16 33.84
N THR A 16 -27.13 0.75 32.60
CA THR A 16 -27.99 0.90 31.39
C THR A 16 -28.38 2.35 31.09
N ALA A 17 -27.54 3.07 30.35
CA ALA A 17 -27.93 4.29 29.65
C ALA A 17 -28.23 3.96 28.18
N ARG A 18 -29.37 4.47 27.73
CA ARG A 18 -30.09 4.15 26.50
C ARG A 18 -29.43 4.79 25.27
N TYR A 19 -29.45 4.05 24.16
CA TYR A 19 -29.15 4.57 22.82
C TYR A 19 -30.33 5.41 22.32
N ALA A 20 -30.08 6.67 21.98
CA ALA A 20 -30.93 7.48 21.11
C ALA A 20 -30.25 7.50 19.71
N ILE A 21 -30.90 6.88 18.73
CA ILE A 21 -30.49 6.89 17.32
C ILE A 21 -31.30 8.01 16.66
N HIS A 22 -30.62 9.07 16.22
CA HIS A 22 -31.21 10.06 15.33
C HIS A 22 -30.92 9.70 13.87
N ASP A 23 -31.99 9.65 13.09
CA ASP A 23 -32.04 9.50 11.64
C ASP A 23 -31.31 10.65 10.92
N ILE A 24 -30.42 10.33 9.97
CA ILE A 24 -30.03 11.24 8.89
C ILE A 24 -29.78 10.44 7.61
N LEU A 25 -30.75 10.47 6.69
CA LEU A 25 -30.55 10.10 5.27
C LEU A 25 -29.65 11.14 4.56
N PRO A 26 -28.70 10.75 3.70
CA PRO A 26 -28.18 11.66 2.70
C PRO A 26 -28.90 11.50 1.35
N LYS A 27 -29.43 12.65 0.92
CA LYS A 27 -30.00 13.00 -0.39
C LYS A 27 -29.03 12.78 -1.55
N THR A 28 -29.63 12.58 -2.72
CA THR A 28 -29.06 12.55 -4.06
C THR A 28 -28.29 13.82 -4.43
N ALA A 29 -27.22 13.70 -5.20
CA ALA A 29 -26.65 14.83 -5.97
C ALA A 29 -25.90 14.31 -7.22
N SER A 30 -26.57 14.39 -8.37
CA SER A 30 -25.97 14.22 -9.69
C SER A 30 -25.01 15.36 -9.99
N ARG A 31 -23.72 15.05 -10.20
CA ARG A 31 -22.70 16.03 -10.57
C ARG A 31 -22.70 16.22 -12.09
N ARG A 32 -23.26 17.33 -12.57
CA ARG A 32 -23.09 17.80 -13.96
C ARG A 32 -21.70 18.44 -14.11
N VAL A 33 -21.01 18.11 -15.20
CA VAL A 33 -19.78 18.77 -15.64
C VAL A 33 -20.19 19.89 -16.59
N ALA A 34 -19.91 21.14 -16.21
CA ALA A 34 -20.05 22.30 -17.09
C ALA A 34 -18.66 22.80 -17.50
N THR A 35 -18.54 23.05 -18.79
CA THR A 35 -17.44 23.70 -19.52
C THR A 35 -17.32 25.17 -19.15
N ALA A 36 -16.11 25.69 -19.00
CA ALA A 36 -15.83 27.11 -19.18
C ALA A 36 -14.37 27.33 -19.61
N SER A 37 -14.24 28.22 -20.58
CA SER A 37 -13.10 28.63 -21.39
C SER A 37 -12.05 29.47 -20.65
N SER A 38 -10.82 29.46 -21.19
CA SER A 38 -9.71 30.36 -20.87
C SER A 38 -10.06 31.85 -21.04
N PRO A 39 -9.23 32.74 -20.47
CA PRO A 39 -8.56 33.71 -21.33
C PRO A 39 -7.06 33.86 -21.06
N ALA A 40 -6.39 34.33 -22.12
CA ALA A 40 -4.96 34.58 -22.27
C ALA A 40 -4.47 35.80 -21.48
N HIS A 41 -3.19 35.80 -21.08
CA HIS A 41 -2.42 37.02 -20.80
C HIS A 41 -0.94 36.89 -21.20
N SER A 42 -0.36 38.07 -21.41
CA SER A 42 0.68 38.46 -22.36
C SER A 42 2.14 38.33 -21.88
N ASN A 43 3.02 38.13 -22.87
CA ASN A 43 4.40 38.63 -23.05
C ASN A 43 5.24 39.03 -21.82
N SER A 44 6.39 38.37 -21.66
CA SER A 44 7.57 38.89 -20.96
C SER A 44 8.85 38.41 -21.65
N PRO A 45 9.95 39.21 -21.59
CA PRO A 45 11.08 39.11 -22.51
C PRO A 45 12.12 38.05 -22.11
N ALA A 46 12.91 37.66 -23.11
CA ALA A 46 13.80 36.51 -23.13
C ALA A 46 14.90 36.52 -22.06
N THR A 47 14.83 35.57 -21.12
CA THR A 47 15.99 35.02 -20.43
C THR A 47 16.49 33.82 -21.24
N SER A 48 17.77 33.79 -21.61
CA SER A 48 18.38 32.73 -22.42
C SER A 48 18.40 31.40 -21.68
N VAL A 49 17.33 30.61 -21.83
CA VAL A 49 17.26 29.24 -21.34
C VAL A 49 18.19 28.37 -22.18
N VAL A 50 19.25 27.86 -21.57
CA VAL A 50 20.08 26.79 -22.12
C VAL A 50 19.15 25.60 -22.40
N ARG A 51 18.86 25.36 -23.68
CA ARG A 51 17.92 24.33 -24.10
C ARG A 51 18.53 22.94 -23.86
N PRO A 52 17.79 22.00 -23.26
CA PRO A 52 18.25 20.63 -23.09
C PRO A 52 18.49 19.99 -24.47
N LYS A 53 19.50 19.09 -24.54
CA LYS A 53 20.07 18.53 -25.79
C LYS A 53 19.05 17.90 -26.75
N TRP A 54 17.89 17.48 -26.26
CA TRP A 54 16.80 16.94 -27.08
C TRP A 54 16.05 18.01 -27.89
N ALA A 55 16.12 19.29 -27.48
CA ALA A 55 15.46 20.43 -28.12
C ALA A 55 16.34 21.15 -29.16
N GLN A 56 17.53 20.65 -29.45
CA GLN A 56 18.48 21.22 -30.42
C GLN A 56 18.44 20.55 -31.82
N ARG A 57 17.55 19.58 -32.05
CA ARG A 57 17.35 19.00 -33.38
C ARG A 57 16.39 19.87 -34.19
N SER A 58 16.92 20.85 -34.92
CA SER A 58 16.22 21.42 -36.06
C SER A 58 16.16 20.38 -37.19
N PRO A 59 15.03 20.24 -37.92
CA PRO A 59 14.95 19.38 -39.08
C PRO A 59 15.83 19.95 -40.19
N SER A 60 16.62 19.10 -40.83
CA SER A 60 17.39 19.46 -42.02
C SER A 60 16.42 19.95 -43.13
N PRO A 61 16.71 21.06 -43.83
CA PRO A 61 15.83 21.60 -44.86
C PRO A 61 15.94 20.73 -46.12
N GLY A 62 15.13 19.68 -46.18
CA GLY A 62 15.07 18.80 -47.33
C GLY A 62 14.49 17.45 -46.97
N MET A 63 13.21 17.40 -46.62
CA MET A 63 12.28 16.32 -46.97
C MET A 63 10.94 16.45 -46.23
N ALA A 64 9.88 16.47 -47.03
CA ALA A 64 8.47 16.19 -46.72
C ALA A 64 7.81 16.95 -45.56
N GLN A 65 6.83 17.78 -45.92
CA GLN A 65 5.75 18.24 -45.06
C GLN A 65 5.07 17.04 -44.37
N THR A 66 5.57 16.66 -43.21
CA THR A 66 4.92 15.69 -42.33
C THR A 66 4.19 16.50 -41.29
N SER A 67 2.86 16.42 -41.35
CA SER A 67 1.91 17.14 -40.50
C SER A 67 2.40 17.27 -39.07
N HIS A 68 2.20 18.44 -38.46
CA HIS A 68 2.52 18.78 -37.08
C HIS A 68 2.05 17.73 -36.04
N TRP A 69 1.06 16.91 -36.41
CA TRP A 69 0.50 15.81 -35.62
C TRP A 69 1.23 14.45 -35.78
N GLY A 70 2.11 14.29 -36.76
CA GLY A 70 2.86 13.05 -37.02
C GLY A 70 3.84 12.69 -35.91
N PHE A 71 4.41 13.69 -35.23
CA PHE A 71 5.28 13.45 -34.07
C PHE A 71 4.51 12.82 -32.90
N LEU A 72 3.23 13.15 -32.72
CA LEU A 72 2.42 12.54 -31.67
C LEU A 72 2.21 11.06 -31.95
N ASN A 73 2.02 10.64 -33.21
CA ASN A 73 1.93 9.23 -33.59
C ASN A 73 3.27 8.48 -33.52
N ILE A 74 4.42 9.16 -33.47
CA ILE A 74 5.74 8.54 -33.26
C ILE A 74 6.06 8.45 -31.76
N ALA A 75 5.62 9.43 -30.96
CA ALA A 75 5.71 9.38 -29.49
C ALA A 75 4.69 8.40 -28.87
N THR A 76 3.54 8.21 -29.51
CA THR A 76 2.54 7.18 -29.19
C THR A 76 2.64 5.94 -30.07
N GLY A 77 3.62 5.92 -31.00
CA GLY A 77 3.83 4.86 -31.96
C GLY A 77 4.08 3.55 -31.25
N ASN A 78 3.01 2.77 -31.13
CA ASN A 78 3.00 1.36 -30.77
C ASN A 78 4.13 0.95 -29.82
N LYS A 79 4.27 1.64 -28.67
CA LYS A 79 4.49 0.84 -27.47
C LYS A 79 3.21 0.04 -27.39
N GLU A 80 3.24 -1.15 -27.98
CA GLU A 80 2.35 -2.23 -27.57
C GLU A 80 2.26 -2.05 -26.06
N ILE A 81 1.07 -1.68 -25.59
CA ILE A 81 0.77 -1.81 -24.18
C ILE A 81 0.95 -3.31 -24.02
N GLU A 82 2.18 -3.74 -23.64
CA GLU A 82 2.47 -5.14 -23.33
C GLU A 82 1.30 -5.52 -22.47
N LYS A 83 0.41 -6.38 -23.00
CA LYS A 83 -0.85 -6.71 -22.34
C LYS A 83 -0.43 -7.08 -20.94
N GLN A 84 -0.68 -6.18 -19.99
CA GLN A 84 -0.11 -6.34 -18.66
C GLN A 84 -0.69 -7.66 -18.22
N ASN A 85 0.19 -8.66 -18.05
CA ASN A 85 -0.24 -10.02 -17.81
C ASN A 85 -1.30 -9.93 -16.71
N THR A 86 -2.51 -10.40 -17.00
CA THR A 86 -3.60 -10.38 -16.03
C THR A 86 -3.03 -10.96 -14.73
N ALA A 87 -3.45 -10.46 -13.56
CA ALA A 87 -2.94 -10.99 -12.29
C ALA A 87 -3.00 -12.53 -12.23
N GLU A 88 -4.03 -13.10 -12.87
CA GLU A 88 -4.21 -14.53 -13.09
C GLU A 88 -3.12 -15.17 -13.97
N ASP A 89 -2.73 -14.54 -15.08
CA ASP A 89 -1.69 -15.06 -15.98
C ASP A 89 -0.30 -15.03 -15.32
N VAL A 90 -0.02 -13.97 -14.54
CA VAL A 90 1.19 -13.91 -13.70
C VAL A 90 1.20 -15.03 -12.68
N TRP A 91 0.04 -15.31 -12.06
CA TRP A 91 -0.09 -16.38 -11.08
C TRP A 91 0.08 -17.76 -11.70
N LYS A 92 -0.61 -18.05 -12.82
CA LYS A 92 -0.50 -19.31 -13.56
C LYS A 92 0.94 -19.56 -14.00
N ARG A 93 1.64 -18.53 -14.49
CA ARG A 93 3.05 -18.63 -14.87
C ARG A 93 3.93 -18.97 -13.66
N ARG A 94 3.71 -18.30 -12.52
CA ARG A 94 4.48 -18.55 -11.29
C ARG A 94 4.17 -19.90 -10.66
N GLU A 95 2.94 -20.36 -10.69
CA GLU A 95 2.54 -21.66 -10.18
C GLU A 95 3.25 -22.77 -10.93
N LYS A 96 3.19 -22.75 -12.27
CA LYS A 96 3.85 -23.74 -13.12
C LYS A 96 5.37 -23.78 -12.95
N THR A 97 6.00 -22.63 -12.71
CA THR A 97 7.48 -22.54 -12.65
C THR A 97 8.05 -22.68 -11.24
N LEU A 98 7.46 -22.02 -10.24
CA LEU A 98 8.00 -21.94 -8.89
C LEU A 98 7.38 -22.95 -7.95
N ILE A 99 6.06 -23.14 -7.99
CA ILE A 99 5.35 -23.96 -7.00
C ILE A 99 5.62 -25.45 -7.24
N VAL A 100 5.63 -25.88 -8.50
CA VAL A 100 5.93 -27.28 -8.87
C VAL A 100 7.32 -27.71 -8.39
N ASN A 101 8.29 -26.81 -8.43
CA ASN A 101 9.68 -27.10 -8.07
C ASN A 101 10.01 -26.78 -6.60
N LEU A 102 9.04 -26.31 -5.81
CA LEU A 102 9.29 -25.96 -4.43
C LEU A 102 9.23 -27.22 -3.54
N PRO A 103 10.30 -27.55 -2.80
CA PRO A 103 10.25 -28.67 -1.88
C PRO A 103 9.19 -28.39 -0.80
N LYS A 104 8.33 -29.39 -0.55
CA LYS A 104 7.37 -29.31 0.54
C LYS A 104 8.11 -29.06 1.86
N PRO A 105 7.65 -28.15 2.73
CA PRO A 105 8.29 -27.93 4.01
C PRO A 105 8.18 -29.22 4.84
N HIS A 106 9.33 -29.84 5.13
CA HIS A 106 9.41 -31.16 5.75
C HIS A 106 9.19 -31.15 7.28
N ASN A 107 9.39 -30.00 7.94
CA ASN A 107 9.38 -29.92 9.41
C ASN A 107 8.70 -28.64 9.94
N PRO A 108 8.21 -28.63 11.20
CA PRO A 108 7.61 -27.44 11.83
C PRO A 108 8.61 -26.30 12.07
N TYR A 109 9.89 -26.55 11.85
CA TYR A 109 10.97 -25.56 11.89
C TYR A 109 11.24 -24.92 10.52
N SER A 110 10.54 -25.37 9.46
CA SER A 110 10.70 -24.84 8.11
C SER A 110 10.30 -23.37 8.10
N GLY A 111 11.21 -22.49 7.67
CA GLY A 111 11.02 -21.04 7.74
C GLY A 111 11.26 -20.41 9.13
N ARG A 112 11.80 -21.16 10.09
CA ARG A 112 12.27 -20.68 11.41
C ARG A 112 13.74 -21.01 11.68
N THR A 113 14.46 -21.38 10.63
CA THR A 113 15.90 -21.71 10.67
C THR A 113 16.69 -20.64 9.90
N SER A 114 17.94 -20.43 10.31
CA SER A 114 18.90 -19.62 9.57
C SER A 114 20.26 -20.31 9.62
N LEU A 115 20.88 -20.48 8.46
CA LEU A 115 22.22 -21.07 8.38
C LEU A 115 23.25 -20.09 8.94
N VAL A 116 24.16 -20.59 9.76
CA VAL A 116 25.29 -19.81 10.29
C VAL A 116 26.47 -19.99 9.35
N LEU A 117 26.74 -18.98 8.51
CA LEU A 117 27.90 -18.97 7.63
C LEU A 117 29.08 -18.32 8.35
N LYS A 118 30.26 -18.96 8.30
CA LYS A 118 31.59 -18.49 8.78
C LYS A 118 31.55 -17.52 9.98
N ARG A 119 31.57 -18.04 11.21
CA ARG A 119 31.65 -17.30 12.50
C ARG A 119 30.68 -16.10 12.66
N GLY A 120 29.71 -15.92 11.76
CA GLY A 120 28.79 -14.77 11.71
C GLY A 120 27.49 -15.00 12.47
N VAL A 121 27.57 -15.48 13.72
CA VAL A 121 26.39 -15.83 14.55
C VAL A 121 25.43 -14.65 14.69
N VAL A 122 25.96 -13.45 14.92
CA VAL A 122 25.17 -12.21 15.08
C VAL A 122 24.32 -11.93 13.83
N ASN A 123 24.93 -12.05 12.65
CA ASN A 123 24.23 -11.82 11.38
C ASN A 123 23.15 -12.86 11.11
N SER A 124 23.42 -14.12 11.43
CA SER A 124 22.42 -15.20 11.30
C SER A 124 21.28 -15.02 12.29
N PHE A 125 21.54 -14.54 13.50
CA PHE A 125 20.50 -14.21 14.47
C PHE A 125 19.63 -13.03 14.02
N ALA A 126 20.24 -11.98 13.46
CA ALA A 126 19.49 -10.86 12.87
C ALA A 126 18.60 -11.31 11.70
N LYS A 127 19.12 -12.17 10.81
CA LYS A 127 18.35 -12.79 9.73
C LYS A 127 17.19 -13.62 10.27
N LEU A 128 17.44 -14.47 11.27
CA LEU A 128 16.42 -15.29 11.92
C LEU A 128 15.31 -14.41 12.53
N ARG A 129 15.69 -13.34 13.24
CA ARG A 129 14.73 -12.37 13.81
C ARG A 129 13.86 -11.75 12.73
N MET A 130 14.44 -11.32 11.61
CA MET A 130 13.68 -10.76 10.48
C MET A 130 12.71 -11.77 9.86
N THR A 131 13.15 -13.04 9.71
CA THR A 131 12.29 -14.12 9.21
C THR A 131 11.11 -14.37 10.16
N MET A 132 11.35 -14.46 11.47
CA MET A 132 10.29 -14.65 12.47
C MET A 132 9.30 -13.48 12.50
N LEU A 133 9.78 -12.24 12.31
CA LEU A 133 8.93 -11.05 12.21
C LEU A 133 8.05 -11.08 10.96
N ARG A 134 8.61 -11.44 9.80
CA ARG A 134 7.86 -11.57 8.55
C ARG A 134 6.75 -12.63 8.65
N ASN A 135 7.06 -13.75 9.30
CA ASN A 135 6.12 -14.85 9.53
C ASN A 135 5.18 -14.61 10.72
N ASN A 136 5.23 -13.44 11.36
CA ASN A 136 4.38 -13.05 12.49
C ASN A 136 4.40 -14.01 13.70
N VAL A 137 5.44 -14.86 13.84
CA VAL A 137 5.47 -15.99 14.79
C VAL A 137 5.26 -15.52 16.23
N ARG A 138 5.88 -14.41 16.62
CA ARG A 138 5.78 -13.88 17.99
C ARG A 138 4.37 -13.37 18.31
N ALA A 139 3.75 -12.64 17.40
CA ALA A 139 2.42 -12.09 17.63
C ALA A 139 1.36 -13.20 17.64
N ASP A 140 1.54 -14.24 16.83
CA ASP A 140 0.68 -15.42 16.84
C ASP A 140 0.85 -16.21 18.14
N ASN A 141 2.07 -16.35 18.65
CA ASN A 141 2.33 -16.97 19.95
C ASN A 141 1.61 -16.23 21.08
N ILE A 142 1.84 -14.91 21.18
CA ILE A 142 1.21 -14.06 22.22
C ILE A 142 -0.33 -14.05 22.07
N GLY A 143 -0.84 -13.99 20.85
CA GLY A 143 -2.28 -14.05 20.59
C GLY A 143 -2.92 -15.40 20.88
N GLY A 144 -2.12 -16.47 20.93
CA GLY A 144 -2.54 -17.83 21.27
C GLY A 144 -2.42 -18.18 22.74
N GLU A 145 -1.66 -17.41 23.54
CA GLU A 145 -1.47 -17.65 24.98
C GLU A 145 -2.80 -17.66 25.76
N ARG A 146 -3.80 -16.90 25.30
CA ARG A 146 -5.13 -16.84 25.93
C ARG A 146 -6.22 -16.99 24.88
N HIS A 147 -7.33 -17.62 25.28
CA HIS A 147 -8.50 -17.73 24.41
C HIS A 147 -9.13 -16.35 24.14
N GLU A 148 -9.06 -15.91 22.88
CA GLU A 148 -9.81 -14.76 22.38
C GLU A 148 -11.17 -15.23 21.83
N LYS A 149 -12.27 -14.69 22.37
CA LYS A 149 -13.62 -14.98 21.87
C LYS A 149 -13.73 -14.68 20.37
N LYS A 150 -14.43 -15.54 19.62
CA LYS A 150 -14.57 -15.44 18.15
C LYS A 150 -15.02 -14.06 17.66
N GLY A 151 -15.99 -13.42 18.33
CA GLY A 151 -16.47 -12.09 17.97
C GLY A 151 -15.42 -10.99 18.16
N VAL A 152 -14.69 -11.05 19.29
CA VAL A 152 -13.60 -10.12 19.59
C VAL A 152 -12.48 -10.26 18.54
N LYS A 153 -12.10 -11.50 18.21
CA LYS A 153 -11.10 -11.78 17.17
C LYS A 153 -11.49 -11.19 15.81
N ARG A 154 -12.76 -11.33 15.39
CA ARG A 154 -13.23 -10.73 14.13
C ARG A 154 -13.18 -9.21 14.14
N ASN A 155 -13.62 -8.59 15.23
CA ASN A 155 -13.61 -7.13 15.38
C ASN A 155 -12.17 -6.60 15.36
N ARG A 156 -11.25 -7.25 16.07
CA ARG A 156 -9.82 -6.94 16.04
C ARG A 156 -9.26 -7.01 14.62
N LEU A 157 -9.44 -8.15 13.94
CA LEU A 157 -8.93 -8.33 12.57
C LEU A 157 -9.52 -7.33 11.57
N ARG A 158 -10.80 -6.95 11.73
CA ARG A 158 -11.45 -5.91 10.91
C ARG A 158 -10.81 -4.54 11.16
N ALA A 159 -10.64 -4.15 12.42
CA ALA A 159 -10.00 -2.89 12.79
C ALA A 159 -8.55 -2.82 12.30
N ASP A 160 -7.78 -3.91 12.47
CA ASP A 160 -6.40 -3.98 12.00
C ASP A 160 -6.29 -3.89 10.48
N ARG A 161 -7.19 -4.57 9.75
CA ARG A 161 -7.27 -4.43 8.28
C ARG A 161 -7.54 -2.99 7.88
N TRP A 162 -8.51 -2.33 8.53
CA TRP A 162 -8.83 -0.93 8.26
C TRP A 162 -7.63 -0.01 8.53
N ARG A 163 -6.95 -0.16 9.67
CA ARG A 163 -5.75 0.64 10.00
C ARG A 163 -4.65 0.48 8.96
N ARG A 164 -4.42 -0.74 8.47
CA ARG A 164 -3.43 -1.03 7.43
C ARG A 164 -3.79 -0.36 6.10
N LEU A 165 -5.06 -0.46 5.68
CA LEU A 165 -5.56 0.17 4.46
C LEU A 165 -5.49 1.70 4.56
N PHE A 166 -5.95 2.26 5.68
CA PHE A 166 -5.89 3.70 5.92
C PHE A 166 -4.44 4.21 5.86
N ALA A 167 -3.51 3.56 6.58
CA ALA A 167 -2.10 3.94 6.54
C ALA A 167 -1.51 3.85 5.13
N HIS A 168 -1.89 2.85 4.34
CA HIS A 168 -1.46 2.71 2.96
C HIS A 168 -1.97 3.85 2.07
N GLU A 169 -3.25 4.21 2.17
CA GLU A 169 -3.84 5.33 1.43
C GLU A 169 -3.22 6.67 1.86
N VAL A 170 -2.98 6.88 3.15
CA VAL A 170 -2.25 8.06 3.65
C VAL A 170 -0.85 8.12 3.05
N ARG A 171 -0.08 7.02 3.04
CA ARG A 171 1.26 6.99 2.43
C ARG A 171 1.24 7.33 0.94
N LYS A 172 0.29 6.79 0.17
CA LYS A 172 0.12 7.13 -1.25
C LYS A 172 -0.11 8.62 -1.45
N LYS A 173 -1.01 9.21 -0.67
CA LYS A 173 -1.32 10.64 -0.75
C LYS A 173 -0.10 11.50 -0.38
N VAL A 174 0.61 11.15 0.69
CA VAL A 174 1.85 11.85 1.09
C VAL A 174 2.93 11.72 0.02
N GLN A 175 3.10 10.54 -0.58
CA GLN A 175 4.03 10.33 -1.69
C GLN A 175 3.70 11.24 -2.88
N LEU A 176 2.41 11.38 -3.23
CA LEU A 176 1.97 12.30 -4.29
C LEU A 176 2.30 13.76 -3.95
N VAL A 177 2.00 14.20 -2.73
CA VAL A 177 2.32 15.56 -2.28
C VAL A 177 3.82 15.82 -2.35
N ASN A 178 4.64 14.88 -1.88
CA ASN A 178 6.10 14.99 -1.97
C ASN A 178 6.59 15.05 -3.41
N GLN A 179 5.96 14.31 -4.34
CA GLN A 179 6.29 14.39 -5.77
C GLN A 179 5.92 15.75 -6.38
N ILE A 180 4.76 16.32 -6.01
CA ILE A 180 4.35 17.66 -6.46
C ILE A 180 5.33 18.72 -5.94
N ARG A 181 5.67 18.66 -4.64
CA ARG A 181 6.66 19.56 -4.03
C ARG A 181 8.04 19.43 -4.67
N ALA A 182 8.48 18.21 -4.96
CA ALA A 182 9.77 17.97 -5.63
C ALA A 182 9.81 18.51 -7.06
N ARG A 183 8.64 18.68 -7.72
CA ARG A 183 8.53 19.29 -9.04
C ARG A 183 8.50 20.83 -9.00
N GLY A 184 8.41 21.45 -7.81
CA GLY A 184 8.52 22.90 -7.64
C GLY A 184 7.22 23.69 -7.76
N ALA A 185 6.07 23.08 -7.43
CA ALA A 185 4.82 23.80 -7.18
C ALA A 185 4.73 24.31 -5.74
#